data_AF-A0A0Q9QL62-F1
#
_entry.id   AF-A0A0Q9QL62-F1
#
_cell.length_a   1.000
_cell.length_b   1.000
_cell.length_c   1.000
_cell.angle_alpha   90.00
_cell.angle_beta   90.00
_cell.angle_gamma   90.00
#
_symmetry.space_group_name_H-M   'P 1'
#
loop_
_entity.id
_entity.type
_entity.pdbx_description
1 polymer ?
#
loop_
_entity_poly.entity_id
_entity_poly.type
_entity_poly.pdbx_seq_one_letter_code
_entity_poly.pdbx_strand_id
1 'polypeptide(L)'
;MYRPDLADIAYWEIEIAGLPTKLPVPEGEAGRAEQGFIVVATGGHDVPVPHFSLDLAPPSRQLDQSGTINRIVKLDALCYAGVDDRGNLVGHIGTMPPKLTGLPNDLPKRLPAGYATTVPAAAHDTEDGDKTDPQRVRTSREKRPVKLEEWRSWNELTQGYADSYRLHLASLAERAAPRWETEKLTDTYGEGIHSGATHTVWLLEEGDFTIEGPAADMVSAELNPQPLPPKLFLRPRADVSVKDTSFEVHLRYAASEERLRYFIVPDQAPSTVGNRIGPLGEEH
;
A
#
# COMPACT_ATOMS: atom_id res chain seq x y z
N MET A 1 8.28 5.96 -1.37
CA MET A 1 8.77 7.29 -1.74
C MET A 1 10.00 7.65 -0.94
N TYR A 2 10.75 8.69 -1.32
CA TYR A 2 12.06 8.93 -0.73
C TYR A 2 11.87 9.33 0.74
N ARG A 3 12.49 8.54 1.62
CA ARG A 3 12.38 8.64 3.08
C ARG A 3 13.72 8.98 3.71
N PRO A 4 14.20 10.23 3.55
CA PRO A 4 15.42 10.66 4.24
C PRO A 4 15.26 10.68 5.77
N ASP A 5 14.02 10.60 6.27
CA ASP A 5 13.66 10.52 7.67
C ASP A 5 13.77 9.09 8.26
N LEU A 6 13.93 8.07 7.42
CA LEU A 6 14.17 6.69 7.87
C LEU A 6 15.66 6.37 7.82
N ALA A 7 16.20 5.82 8.91
CA ALA A 7 17.59 5.40 8.99
C ALA A 7 17.86 4.09 8.23
N ASP A 8 16.85 3.24 8.11
CA ASP A 8 16.91 1.91 7.50
C ASP A 8 16.26 1.85 6.11
N ILE A 9 16.28 0.66 5.51
CA ILE A 9 15.65 0.37 4.22
C ILE A 9 14.16 0.64 4.29
N ALA A 10 13.66 1.52 3.41
CA ALA A 10 12.24 1.85 3.32
C ALA A 10 11.44 0.85 2.47
N TYR A 11 12.07 0.22 1.48
CA TYR A 11 11.37 -0.69 0.56
C TYR A 11 12.23 -1.90 0.23
N TRP A 12 11.60 -3.07 0.18
CA TRP A 12 12.16 -4.24 -0.47
C TRP A 12 11.57 -4.41 -1.86
N GLU A 13 12.39 -4.89 -2.79
CA GLU A 13 11.94 -5.36 -4.11
C GLU A 13 12.04 -6.88 -4.11
N ILE A 14 10.94 -7.54 -4.44
CA ILE A 14 10.82 -8.99 -4.53
C ILE A 14 10.60 -9.33 -6.01
N GLU A 15 11.52 -10.07 -6.61
CA GLU A 15 11.39 -10.55 -7.98
C GLU A 15 10.41 -11.73 -8.05
N ILE A 16 9.50 -11.71 -9.03
CA ILE A 16 8.60 -12.83 -9.31
C ILE A 16 9.11 -13.54 -10.56
N ALA A 17 9.72 -14.72 -10.39
CA ALA A 17 10.27 -15.50 -11.50
C ALA A 17 9.19 -16.16 -12.38
N GLY A 18 9.60 -16.55 -13.59
CA GLY A 18 8.77 -17.34 -14.51
C GLY A 18 7.72 -16.53 -15.28
N LEU A 19 7.84 -15.20 -15.28
CA LEU A 19 6.92 -14.30 -15.97
C LEU A 19 7.60 -13.65 -17.18
N PRO A 20 7.06 -13.77 -18.40
CA PRO A 20 7.62 -13.06 -19.54
C PRO A 20 7.33 -11.56 -19.41
N THR A 21 8.35 -10.77 -19.08
CA THR A 21 8.23 -9.33 -18.84
C THR A 21 9.03 -8.50 -19.84
N LYS A 22 8.69 -7.22 -19.92
CA LYS A 22 9.37 -6.24 -20.76
C LYS A 22 10.43 -5.53 -19.95
N LEU A 23 11.62 -5.41 -20.52
CA LEU A 23 12.70 -4.59 -20.02
C LEU A 23 12.80 -3.33 -20.90
N PRO A 24 12.31 -2.17 -20.43
CA PRO A 24 12.48 -0.92 -21.16
C PRO A 24 13.97 -0.66 -21.41
N VAL A 25 14.31 -0.27 -22.64
CA VAL A 25 15.65 0.17 -23.03
C VAL A 25 15.55 1.59 -23.60
N PRO A 26 16.50 2.49 -23.33
CA PRO A 26 16.42 3.89 -23.75
C PRO A 26 16.31 4.10 -25.27
N GLU A 27 16.93 3.24 -26.08
CA GLU A 27 16.95 3.34 -27.54
C GLU A 27 16.71 1.96 -28.17
N GLY A 28 15.46 1.58 -28.45
CA GLY A 28 15.13 0.34 -29.18
C GLY A 28 13.79 -0.30 -28.80
N GLU A 29 13.57 -1.49 -29.33
CA GLU A 29 12.48 -2.35 -28.86
C GLU A 29 12.77 -2.83 -27.43
N ALA A 30 11.74 -2.85 -26.58
CA ALA A 30 11.88 -3.33 -25.21
C ALA A 30 12.50 -4.74 -25.20
N GLY A 31 13.56 -4.90 -24.41
CA GLY A 31 14.16 -6.20 -24.15
C GLY A 31 13.17 -7.13 -23.46
N ARG A 32 13.51 -8.42 -23.40
CA ARG A 32 12.75 -9.41 -22.61
C ARG A 32 13.47 -9.66 -21.29
N ALA A 33 12.69 -9.76 -20.22
CA ALA A 33 13.09 -10.33 -18.95
C ALA A 33 12.12 -11.47 -18.59
N GLU A 34 12.50 -12.30 -17.63
CA GLU A 34 11.69 -13.45 -17.18
C GLU A 34 11.18 -13.28 -15.74
N GLN A 35 11.09 -12.02 -15.30
CA GLN A 35 10.78 -11.67 -13.93
C GLN A 35 9.88 -10.44 -13.85
N GLY A 36 8.77 -10.57 -13.12
CA GLY A 36 8.01 -9.43 -12.60
C GLY A 36 8.55 -9.00 -11.24
N PHE A 37 7.85 -8.10 -10.56
CA PHE A 37 8.26 -7.68 -9.22
C PHE A 37 7.10 -7.17 -8.35
N ILE A 38 7.34 -7.20 -7.04
CA ILE A 38 6.55 -6.51 -6.02
C ILE A 38 7.52 -5.65 -5.22
N VAL A 39 7.21 -4.36 -5.07
CA VAL A 39 7.85 -3.51 -4.07
C VAL A 39 6.98 -3.55 -2.82
N VAL A 40 7.59 -3.82 -1.67
CA VAL A 40 6.92 -3.83 -0.37
C VAL A 40 7.51 -2.76 0.54
N ALA A 41 6.65 -2.06 1.27
CA ALA A 41 7.08 -1.08 2.27
C ALA A 41 7.49 -1.79 3.56
N THR A 42 8.51 -1.29 4.24
CA THR A 42 9.01 -1.88 5.51
C THR A 42 8.30 -1.35 6.76
N GLY A 43 7.29 -0.48 6.62
CA GLY A 43 6.50 -0.02 7.75
C GLY A 43 5.44 1.02 7.40
N GLY A 44 4.86 1.64 8.45
CA GLY A 44 3.72 2.58 8.42
C GLY A 44 3.89 3.89 7.65
N HIS A 45 4.93 3.95 6.84
CA HIS A 45 5.41 5.11 6.14
C HIS A 45 4.84 5.18 4.71
N ASP A 46 4.31 4.06 4.21
CA ASP A 46 3.60 3.89 2.94
C ASP A 46 2.65 2.67 3.04
N VAL A 47 1.79 2.46 2.05
CA VAL A 47 0.94 1.25 2.01
C VAL A 47 1.80 -0.01 1.84
N PRO A 48 1.36 -1.22 2.30
CA PRO A 48 2.19 -2.43 2.30
C PRO A 48 2.79 -2.78 0.93
N VAL A 49 2.00 -2.68 -0.14
CA VAL A 49 2.45 -2.90 -1.53
C VAL A 49 2.24 -1.60 -2.33
N PRO A 50 3.23 -0.70 -2.39
CA PRO A 50 3.08 0.58 -3.09
C PRO A 50 3.25 0.47 -4.62
N HIS A 51 3.89 -0.58 -5.13
CA HIS A 51 4.10 -0.77 -6.56
C HIS A 51 4.39 -2.24 -6.87
N PHE A 52 3.79 -2.76 -7.94
CA PHE A 52 4.12 -4.07 -8.48
C PHE A 52 3.91 -4.05 -9.99
N SER A 53 4.56 -4.96 -10.70
CA SER A 53 4.25 -5.23 -12.10
C SER A 53 4.53 -6.69 -12.43
N LEU A 54 3.61 -7.30 -13.17
CA LEU A 54 3.77 -8.64 -13.73
C LEU A 54 4.17 -8.61 -15.21
N ASP A 55 4.27 -7.40 -15.79
CA ASP A 55 4.55 -7.18 -17.22
C ASP A 55 5.85 -6.43 -17.46
N LEU A 56 6.43 -5.82 -16.42
CA LEU A 56 7.68 -5.07 -16.47
C LEU A 56 8.75 -5.74 -15.62
N ALA A 57 9.99 -5.67 -16.09
CA ALA A 57 11.15 -6.06 -15.32
C ALA A 57 11.26 -5.23 -14.02
N PRO A 58 11.91 -5.76 -12.97
CA PRO A 58 12.14 -5.02 -11.72
C PRO A 58 12.87 -3.69 -11.94
N PRO A 59 12.50 -2.60 -11.22
CA PRO A 59 13.24 -1.33 -11.21
C PRO A 59 14.76 -1.47 -11.11
N SER A 60 15.27 -2.40 -10.29
CA SER A 60 16.70 -2.69 -10.21
C SER A 60 17.30 -3.10 -11.56
N ARG A 61 16.70 -4.07 -12.24
CA ARG A 61 17.13 -4.56 -13.57
C ARG A 61 17.01 -3.51 -14.66
N GLN A 62 16.01 -2.64 -14.58
CA GLN A 62 15.88 -1.51 -15.49
C GLN A 62 17.04 -0.52 -15.30
N LEU A 63 17.38 -0.24 -14.04
CA LEU A 63 18.42 0.72 -13.70
C LEU A 63 19.84 0.18 -13.90
N ASP A 64 20.07 -1.14 -13.86
CA ASP A 64 21.38 -1.77 -14.17
C ASP A 64 21.92 -1.35 -15.54
N GLN A 65 21.04 -0.99 -16.49
CA GLN A 65 21.44 -0.49 -17.81
C GLN A 65 22.08 0.90 -17.77
N SER A 66 21.89 1.66 -16.69
CA SER A 66 22.38 3.03 -16.56
C SER A 66 23.81 3.10 -16.02
N GLY A 67 24.32 2.02 -15.42
CA GLY A 67 25.68 1.96 -14.86
C GLY A 67 25.72 1.25 -13.51
N THR A 68 26.85 1.37 -12.81
CA THR A 68 27.04 0.75 -11.49
C THR A 68 26.27 1.51 -10.42
N ILE A 69 25.27 0.84 -9.83
CA ILE A 69 24.40 1.41 -8.81
C ILE A 69 24.71 0.77 -7.46
N ASN A 70 24.84 1.62 -6.44
CA ASN A 70 25.00 1.20 -5.05
C ASN A 70 23.64 1.15 -4.33
N ARG A 71 22.78 2.15 -4.58
CA ARG A 71 21.47 2.25 -3.94
C ARG A 71 20.41 2.73 -4.91
N ILE A 72 19.19 2.23 -4.74
CA ILE A 72 18.01 2.68 -5.47
C ILE A 72 17.11 3.48 -4.54
N VAL A 73 16.64 4.62 -5.03
CA VAL A 73 15.74 5.53 -4.31
C VAL A 73 14.41 5.61 -5.04
N LYS A 74 13.32 5.21 -4.38
CA LYS A 74 11.96 5.38 -4.89
C LYS A 74 11.50 6.82 -4.68
N LEU A 75 11.37 7.61 -5.73
CA LEU A 75 10.99 9.04 -5.66
C LEU A 75 9.48 9.28 -5.79
N ASP A 76 8.76 8.38 -6.47
CA ASP A 76 7.31 8.43 -6.65
C ASP A 76 6.78 6.97 -6.83
N ALA A 77 5.48 6.79 -7.07
CA ALA A 77 4.84 5.53 -7.40
C ALA A 77 5.58 4.81 -8.55
N LEU A 78 5.97 5.55 -9.59
CA LEU A 78 6.60 5.03 -10.81
C LEU A 78 7.98 5.63 -11.12
N CYS A 79 8.56 6.44 -10.22
CA CYS A 79 9.88 7.04 -10.41
C CYS A 79 10.89 6.46 -9.43
N TYR A 80 12.03 5.99 -9.95
CA TYR A 80 13.15 5.48 -9.17
C TYR A 80 14.46 6.05 -9.71
N ALA A 81 15.41 6.30 -8.82
CA ALA A 81 16.74 6.80 -9.15
C ALA A 81 17.80 5.83 -8.63
N GLY A 82 18.76 5.48 -9.48
CA GLY A 82 19.97 4.76 -9.10
C GLY A 82 21.06 5.75 -8.70
N VAL A 83 21.70 5.52 -7.55
CA VAL A 83 22.85 6.32 -7.09
C VAL A 83 24.10 5.47 -6.91
N ASP A 84 25.26 6.09 -7.17
CA ASP A 84 26.57 5.48 -6.95
C ASP A 84 26.95 5.45 -5.46
N ASP A 85 28.13 4.92 -5.16
CA ASP A 85 28.70 4.84 -3.80
C ASP A 85 29.00 6.21 -3.17
N ARG A 86 29.06 7.27 -4.00
CA ARG A 86 29.27 8.66 -3.59
C ARG A 86 27.95 9.42 -3.45
N GLY A 87 26.81 8.78 -3.75
CA GLY A 87 25.48 9.39 -3.69
C GLY A 87 25.11 10.23 -4.91
N ASN A 88 25.88 10.20 -6.00
CA ASN A 88 25.55 10.87 -7.25
C ASN A 88 24.50 10.08 -8.02
N LEU A 89 23.65 10.80 -8.76
CA LEU A 89 22.69 10.19 -9.67
C LEU A 89 23.41 9.51 -10.84
N VAL A 90 23.16 8.22 -11.03
CA VAL A 90 23.67 7.42 -12.16
C VAL A 90 22.63 7.35 -13.27
N GLY A 91 21.36 7.15 -12.92
CA GLY A 91 20.24 7.07 -13.84
C GLY A 91 18.91 7.07 -13.13
N HIS A 92 17.81 7.16 -13.87
CA HIS A 92 16.46 7.09 -13.32
C HIS A 92 15.48 6.44 -14.30
N ILE A 93 14.39 5.91 -13.74
CA ILE A 93 13.21 5.48 -14.48
C ILE A 93 12.03 6.37 -14.10
N GLY A 94 11.11 6.57 -15.05
CA GLY A 94 9.96 7.46 -14.89
C GLY A 94 10.32 8.95 -14.88
N THR A 95 9.30 9.79 -14.73
CA THR A 95 9.44 11.24 -14.72
C THR A 95 9.88 11.73 -13.34
N MET A 96 10.93 12.56 -13.31
CA MET A 96 11.39 13.17 -12.06
C MET A 96 10.30 14.05 -11.44
N PRO A 97 9.98 13.87 -10.14
CA PRO A 97 8.95 14.66 -9.48
C PRO A 97 9.33 16.15 -9.43
N PRO A 98 8.42 17.09 -9.72
CA PRO A 98 8.72 18.51 -9.69
C PRO A 98 8.93 19.03 -8.25
N LYS A 99 9.56 20.18 -8.10
CA LYS A 99 9.60 20.91 -6.84
C LYS A 99 8.25 21.61 -6.62
N LEU A 100 7.66 21.40 -5.44
CA LEU A 100 6.38 21.98 -5.05
C LEU A 100 6.63 23.16 -4.10
N THR A 101 6.12 24.33 -4.45
CA THR A 101 6.17 25.52 -3.58
C THR A 101 4.77 26.11 -3.36
N GLY A 102 4.60 26.88 -2.27
CA GLY A 102 3.31 27.50 -1.93
C GLY A 102 2.29 26.58 -1.24
N LEU A 103 2.73 25.39 -0.80
CA LEU A 103 1.91 24.48 0.00
C LEU A 103 1.74 24.99 1.44
N PRO A 104 0.61 24.69 2.11
CA PRO A 104 0.43 25.02 3.52
C PRO A 104 1.39 24.23 4.42
N ASN A 105 1.68 24.77 5.61
CA ASN A 105 2.59 24.15 6.58
C ASN A 105 2.05 22.88 7.23
N ASP A 106 0.75 22.61 7.19
CA ASP A 106 0.15 21.43 7.83
C ASP A 106 -0.77 20.72 6.85
N LEU A 107 -0.93 19.40 7.03
CA LEU A 107 -1.89 18.62 6.27
C LEU A 107 -3.30 19.10 6.65
N PRO A 108 -4.08 19.62 5.69
CA PRO A 108 -5.36 20.20 6.01
C PRO A 108 -6.34 19.09 6.42
N LYS A 109 -6.86 19.17 7.65
CA LYS A 109 -7.85 18.21 8.21
C LYS A 109 -9.14 18.08 7.41
N ARG A 110 -9.39 19.03 6.51
CA ARG A 110 -10.47 19.02 5.53
C ARG A 110 -9.85 19.44 4.21
N LEU A 111 -10.20 18.76 3.12
CA LEU A 111 -9.94 19.31 1.80
C LEU A 111 -10.46 20.75 1.77
N PRO A 112 -9.74 21.70 1.15
CA PRO A 112 -10.23 23.06 1.01
C PRO A 112 -11.67 23.01 0.47
N ALA A 113 -12.64 23.46 1.26
CA ALA A 113 -14.03 23.46 0.86
C ALA A 113 -14.17 24.39 -0.35
N GLY A 114 -14.23 23.79 -1.54
CA GLY A 114 -14.43 24.48 -2.79
C GLY A 114 -15.72 23.99 -3.39
N TYR A 115 -16.82 24.68 -3.09
CA TYR A 115 -18.07 24.49 -3.82
C TYR A 115 -18.34 25.73 -4.67
N ALA A 116 -18.85 25.51 -5.88
CA ALA A 116 -19.56 26.54 -6.61
C ALA A 116 -21.04 26.28 -6.33
N THR A 117 -21.65 27.13 -5.51
CA THR A 117 -23.11 27.16 -5.42
C THR A 117 -23.60 28.42 -6.10
N THR A 118 -24.67 28.28 -6.86
CA THR A 118 -25.45 29.42 -7.29
C THR A 118 -26.36 29.82 -6.15
N VAL A 119 -26.32 31.10 -5.78
CA VAL A 119 -27.32 31.71 -4.89
C VAL A 119 -28.13 32.71 -5.70
N PRO A 120 -29.44 32.85 -5.45
CA PRO A 120 -30.22 33.94 -6.03
C PRO A 120 -29.56 35.27 -5.64
N ALA A 121 -29.25 36.13 -6.62
CA ALA A 121 -28.96 37.52 -6.29
C ALA A 121 -30.26 38.10 -5.73
N ALA A 122 -30.21 38.66 -4.52
CA ALA A 122 -31.34 39.15 -3.73
C ALA A 122 -32.57 39.58 -4.55
N ALA A 123 -33.73 39.05 -4.19
CA ALA A 123 -35.00 39.35 -4.82
C ALA A 123 -35.25 40.87 -4.83
N HIS A 124 -35.23 41.45 -6.04
CA HIS A 124 -36.04 42.62 -6.30
C HIS A 124 -37.38 42.11 -6.76
N ASP A 125 -38.40 42.42 -5.98
CA ASP A 125 -39.80 42.11 -6.24
C ASP A 125 -40.25 42.96 -7.43
N THR A 126 -39.90 42.51 -8.64
CA THR A 126 -40.41 43.08 -9.88
C THR A 126 -41.06 41.96 -10.66
N GLU A 127 -42.38 41.96 -10.57
CA GLU A 127 -43.31 41.11 -11.29
C GLU A 127 -43.25 41.46 -12.80
N ASP A 128 -42.43 40.76 -13.58
CA ASP A 128 -42.67 40.59 -15.01
C ASP A 128 -41.89 39.40 -15.61
N GLY A 129 -42.51 38.76 -16.59
CA GLY A 129 -42.18 37.42 -17.07
C GLY A 129 -40.81 37.25 -17.74
N ASP A 130 -40.39 35.98 -17.72
CA ASP A 130 -39.40 35.35 -18.60
C ASP A 130 -37.97 35.91 -18.58
N LYS A 131 -37.40 36.14 -17.39
CA LYS A 131 -35.95 36.23 -17.22
C LYS A 131 -35.51 35.30 -16.09
N THR A 132 -34.55 34.43 -16.40
CA THR A 132 -33.87 33.62 -15.40
C THR A 132 -33.25 34.53 -14.34
N ASP A 133 -33.60 34.33 -13.06
CA ASP A 133 -33.04 35.11 -11.96
C ASP A 133 -31.50 35.12 -12.05
N PRO A 134 -30.84 36.29 -11.94
CA PRO A 134 -29.40 36.36 -12.00
C PRO A 134 -28.80 35.57 -10.83
N GLN A 135 -28.18 34.44 -11.13
CA GLN A 135 -27.49 33.63 -10.14
C GLN A 135 -26.11 34.21 -9.87
N ARG A 136 -25.80 34.47 -8.60
CA ARG A 136 -24.45 34.80 -8.18
C ARG A 136 -23.71 33.53 -7.80
N VAL A 137 -22.54 33.33 -8.41
CA VAL A 137 -21.60 32.29 -7.98
C VAL A 137 -20.81 32.85 -6.80
N ARG A 138 -21.08 32.36 -5.59
CA ARG A 138 -20.25 32.68 -4.43
C ARG A 138 -19.05 31.74 -4.44
N THR A 139 -17.90 32.27 -4.85
CA THR A 139 -16.62 31.56 -4.72
C THR A 139 -15.95 32.01 -3.42
N SER A 140 -15.59 31.05 -2.56
CA SER A 140 -14.68 31.31 -1.46
C SER A 140 -13.30 30.92 -1.95
N ARG A 141 -12.43 31.88 -2.31
CA ARG A 141 -11.00 31.56 -2.49
C ARG A 141 -10.09 32.71 -2.10
N GLU A 142 -9.22 32.42 -1.15
CA GLU A 142 -7.80 32.70 -1.32
C GLU A 142 -7.24 31.56 -2.19
N LYS A 143 -6.92 31.82 -3.46
CA LYS A 143 -6.14 30.87 -4.27
C LYS A 143 -4.72 30.92 -3.72
N ARG A 144 -4.27 29.89 -3.00
CA ARG A 144 -2.83 29.68 -2.80
C ARG A 144 -2.31 28.95 -4.04
N PRO A 145 -1.62 29.62 -4.97
CA PRO A 145 -1.12 28.94 -6.15
C PRO A 145 0.02 28.03 -5.72
N VAL A 146 -0.24 26.72 -5.70
CA VAL A 146 0.84 25.74 -5.71
C VAL A 146 1.59 25.93 -7.01
N LYS A 147 2.92 26.10 -6.94
CA LYS A 147 3.77 26.19 -8.12
C LYS A 147 4.56 24.90 -8.28
N LEU A 148 4.70 24.50 -9.54
CA LEU A 148 5.55 23.40 -9.99
C LEU A 148 6.81 24.03 -10.57
N GLU A 149 7.95 23.70 -10.00
CA GLU A 149 9.27 24.16 -10.43
C GLU A 149 10.15 22.95 -10.73
N GLU A 150 11.21 23.14 -11.52
CA GLU A 150 12.21 22.10 -11.73
C GLU A 150 13.27 22.13 -10.61
N TRP A 151 13.81 20.97 -10.28
CA TRP A 151 15.00 20.88 -9.44
C TRP A 151 16.24 21.24 -10.27
N ARG A 152 17.12 22.09 -9.75
CA ARG A 152 18.36 22.49 -10.46
C ARG A 152 19.39 21.36 -10.48
N SER A 153 19.30 20.43 -9.55
CA SER A 153 20.23 19.29 -9.43
C SER A 153 19.65 18.17 -8.57
N TRP A 154 20.25 16.98 -8.67
CA TRP A 154 19.99 15.85 -7.77
C TRP A 154 20.22 16.21 -6.29
N ASN A 155 21.27 16.98 -6.00
CA ASN A 155 21.56 17.40 -4.64
C ASN A 155 20.49 18.35 -4.10
N GLU A 156 19.95 19.26 -4.92
CA GLU A 156 18.83 20.11 -4.51
C GLU A 156 17.56 19.27 -4.25
N LEU A 157 17.28 18.30 -5.11
CA LEU A 157 16.14 17.38 -4.93
C LEU A 157 16.26 16.67 -3.60
N THR A 158 17.36 15.95 -3.36
CA THR A 158 17.51 15.14 -2.13
C THR A 158 17.45 15.96 -0.85
N GLN A 159 18.00 17.18 -0.85
CA GLN A 159 17.94 18.08 0.31
C GLN A 159 16.55 18.69 0.50
N GLY A 160 15.84 19.03 -0.58
CA GLY A 160 14.54 19.73 -0.51
C GLY A 160 13.31 18.83 -0.61
N TYR A 161 13.47 17.54 -0.91
CA TYR A 161 12.35 16.64 -1.22
C TYR A 161 11.39 16.52 -0.05
N ALA A 162 11.90 16.28 1.17
CA ALA A 162 11.08 16.09 2.35
C ALA A 162 10.19 17.32 2.63
N ASP A 163 10.72 18.53 2.44
CA ASP A 163 9.96 19.78 2.61
C ASP A 163 8.93 19.99 1.49
N SER A 164 9.36 19.79 0.24
CA SER A 164 8.51 19.92 -0.96
C SER A 164 7.34 18.93 -0.93
N TYR A 165 7.57 17.70 -0.48
CA TYR A 165 6.61 16.60 -0.48
C TYR A 165 6.03 16.28 0.90
N ARG A 166 6.29 17.11 1.91
CA ARG A 166 5.90 16.87 3.31
C ARG A 166 4.42 16.46 3.48
N LEU A 167 3.52 17.18 2.81
CA LEU A 167 2.07 16.89 2.88
C LEU A 167 1.72 15.56 2.24
N HIS A 168 2.39 15.21 1.13
CA HIS A 168 2.18 13.93 0.48
C HIS A 168 2.69 12.77 1.33
N LEU A 169 3.89 12.91 1.90
CA LEU A 169 4.46 11.92 2.81
C LEU A 169 3.59 11.72 4.07
N ALA A 170 3.06 12.80 4.64
CA ALA A 170 2.11 12.73 5.76
C ALA A 170 0.82 12.02 5.37
N SER A 171 0.25 12.35 4.21
CA SER A 171 -0.97 11.70 3.70
C SER A 171 -0.77 10.22 3.41
N LEU A 172 0.40 9.81 2.90
CA LEU A 172 0.74 8.39 2.70
C LEU A 172 0.77 7.64 4.04
N ALA A 173 1.42 8.22 5.06
CA ALA A 173 1.49 7.61 6.38
C ALA A 173 0.09 7.49 7.02
N GLU A 174 -0.74 8.55 6.97
CA GLU A 174 -2.13 8.50 7.47
C GLU A 174 -2.97 7.44 6.75
N ARG A 175 -2.84 7.34 5.42
CA ARG A 175 -3.55 6.34 4.62
C ARG A 175 -3.09 4.91 4.92
N ALA A 176 -1.80 4.73 5.22
CA ALA A 176 -1.22 3.43 5.49
C ALA A 176 -1.50 2.93 6.90
N ALA A 177 -1.64 3.84 7.87
CA ALA A 177 -1.72 3.52 9.29
C ALA A 177 -2.72 2.41 9.65
N PRO A 178 -3.98 2.41 9.16
CA PRO A 178 -4.94 1.36 9.53
C PRO A 178 -4.50 -0.05 9.13
N ARG A 179 -3.84 -0.21 7.98
CA ARG A 179 -3.36 -1.52 7.51
C ARG A 179 -2.24 -2.03 8.41
N TRP A 180 -1.28 -1.18 8.70
CA TRP A 180 -0.17 -1.53 9.58
C TRP A 180 -0.59 -1.74 11.03
N GLU A 181 -1.65 -1.08 11.48
CA GLU A 181 -2.25 -1.36 12.78
C GLU A 181 -2.87 -2.77 12.80
N THR A 182 -3.60 -3.16 11.75
CA THR A 182 -4.07 -4.55 11.60
C THR A 182 -2.92 -5.54 11.63
N GLU A 183 -1.85 -5.34 10.85
CA GLU A 183 -0.70 -6.25 10.86
C GLU A 183 -0.07 -6.38 12.26
N LYS A 184 0.10 -5.26 12.98
CA LYS A 184 0.60 -5.30 14.37
C LYS A 184 -0.32 -6.06 15.30
N LEU A 185 -1.64 -5.92 15.14
CA LEU A 185 -2.62 -6.65 15.92
C LEU A 185 -2.55 -8.14 15.61
N THR A 186 -2.41 -8.52 14.33
CA THR A 186 -2.21 -9.90 13.88
C THR A 186 -0.92 -10.49 14.44
N ASP A 187 0.19 -9.76 14.41
CA ASP A 187 1.47 -10.21 15.00
C ASP A 187 1.36 -10.43 16.53
N THR A 188 0.62 -9.56 17.20
CA THR A 188 0.47 -9.57 18.66
C THR A 188 -0.50 -10.65 19.13
N TYR A 189 -1.66 -10.77 18.47
CA TYR A 189 -2.80 -11.56 18.95
C TYR A 189 -3.16 -12.75 18.05
N GLY A 190 -2.64 -12.78 16.81
CA GLY A 190 -3.03 -13.74 15.78
C GLY A 190 -4.23 -13.30 14.95
N GLU A 191 -4.50 -14.06 13.89
CA GLU A 191 -5.67 -13.89 13.04
C GLU A 191 -6.88 -14.63 13.63
N GLY A 192 -8.03 -13.95 13.69
CA GLY A 192 -9.28 -14.54 14.13
C GLY A 192 -9.92 -15.40 13.04
N ILE A 193 -10.04 -16.70 13.25
CA ILE A 193 -10.71 -17.61 12.31
C ILE A 193 -12.02 -18.13 12.90
N HIS A 194 -13.08 -18.17 12.08
CA HIS A 194 -14.42 -18.52 12.57
C HIS A 194 -14.60 -20.04 12.69
N SER A 195 -15.19 -20.47 13.82
CA SER A 195 -15.64 -21.85 14.02
C SER A 195 -16.54 -22.30 12.85
N GLY A 196 -16.44 -23.57 12.46
CA GLY A 196 -17.27 -24.13 11.38
C GLY A 196 -16.93 -23.64 9.95
N ALA A 197 -16.16 -22.56 9.80
CA ALA A 197 -15.65 -22.11 8.52
C ALA A 197 -14.32 -22.80 8.17
N THR A 198 -14.06 -23.03 6.88
CA THR A 198 -12.73 -23.45 6.44
C THR A 198 -11.88 -22.21 6.18
N HIS A 199 -10.80 -22.04 6.93
CA HIS A 199 -9.78 -21.04 6.66
C HIS A 199 -8.69 -21.65 5.76
N THR A 200 -8.22 -20.90 4.76
CA THR A 200 -7.21 -21.36 3.81
C THR A 200 -5.93 -20.59 4.02
N VAL A 201 -4.89 -21.28 4.44
CA VAL A 201 -3.52 -20.77 4.47
C VAL A 201 -2.87 -21.11 3.14
N TRP A 202 -2.43 -20.08 2.41
CA TRP A 202 -1.67 -20.25 1.18
C TRP A 202 -0.20 -20.41 1.53
N LEU A 203 0.41 -21.49 1.05
CA LEU A 203 1.79 -21.83 1.38
C LEU A 203 2.74 -21.32 0.28
N LEU A 204 3.95 -20.94 0.68
CA LEU A 204 4.99 -20.49 -0.25
C LEU A 204 5.47 -21.63 -1.15
N GLU A 205 5.69 -22.80 -0.55
CA GLU A 205 6.08 -24.03 -1.23
C GLU A 205 5.50 -25.24 -0.49
N GLU A 206 5.75 -26.44 -1.00
CA GLU A 206 5.38 -27.68 -0.31
C GLU A 206 6.23 -27.82 0.96
N GLY A 207 5.59 -28.22 2.06
CA GLY A 207 6.23 -28.30 3.37
C GLY A 207 5.38 -29.05 4.38
N ASP A 208 5.93 -29.20 5.58
CA ASP A 208 5.28 -29.84 6.71
C ASP A 208 4.69 -28.78 7.66
N PHE A 209 3.72 -29.20 8.49
CA PHE A 209 3.12 -28.32 9.49
C PHE A 209 2.92 -29.02 10.83
N THR A 210 2.99 -28.24 11.91
CA THR A 210 2.54 -28.63 13.25
C THR A 210 1.60 -27.57 13.81
N ILE A 211 0.64 -27.99 14.64
CA ILE A 211 -0.28 -27.09 15.34
C ILE A 211 -0.04 -27.23 16.83
N GLU A 212 0.24 -26.12 17.50
CA GLU A 212 0.52 -26.06 18.93
C GLU A 212 -0.37 -25.04 19.64
N GLY A 213 -0.54 -25.20 20.94
CA GLY A 213 -1.25 -24.25 21.78
C GLY A 213 -2.59 -24.77 22.34
N PRO A 214 -3.26 -23.96 23.16
CA PRO A 214 -4.45 -24.35 23.93
C PRO A 214 -5.59 -24.94 23.10
N ALA A 215 -5.78 -24.46 21.87
CA ALA A 215 -6.87 -24.89 20.98
C ALA A 215 -6.42 -25.78 19.82
N ALA A 216 -5.20 -26.35 19.86
CA ALA A 216 -4.67 -27.15 18.75
C ALA A 216 -5.55 -28.38 18.42
N ASP A 217 -6.12 -29.03 19.44
CA ASP A 217 -7.02 -30.18 19.29
C ASP A 217 -8.42 -29.80 18.77
N MET A 218 -8.74 -28.50 18.75
CA MET A 218 -9.99 -27.95 18.23
C MET A 218 -9.90 -27.64 16.73
N VAL A 219 -8.74 -27.81 16.10
CA VAL A 219 -8.51 -27.47 14.70
C VAL A 219 -8.18 -28.74 13.91
N SER A 220 -9.05 -29.11 12.99
CA SER A 220 -8.71 -30.10 11.96
C SER A 220 -7.94 -29.42 10.84
N ALA A 221 -6.83 -30.03 10.42
CA ALA A 221 -5.99 -29.49 9.36
C ALA A 221 -5.80 -30.49 8.22
N GLU A 222 -5.74 -30.00 7.00
CA GLU A 222 -5.54 -30.79 5.79
C GLU A 222 -4.60 -30.05 4.83
N LEU A 223 -3.43 -30.63 4.58
CA LEU A 223 -2.50 -30.14 3.56
C LEU A 223 -2.97 -30.60 2.18
N ASN A 224 -3.10 -29.64 1.27
CA ASN A 224 -3.41 -29.89 -0.13
C ASN A 224 -2.28 -29.33 -1.02
N PRO A 225 -1.39 -30.18 -1.55
CA PRO A 225 -0.25 -29.74 -2.34
C PRO A 225 -0.62 -29.24 -3.74
N GLN A 226 -1.86 -29.47 -4.23
CA GLN A 226 -2.27 -29.10 -5.58
C GLN A 226 -3.72 -28.57 -5.66
N PRO A 227 -4.03 -27.64 -6.59
CA PRO A 227 -3.11 -26.99 -7.53
C PRO A 227 -2.15 -26.02 -6.82
N LEU A 228 -0.99 -25.77 -7.42
CA LEU A 228 -0.07 -24.75 -6.91
C LEU A 228 -0.70 -23.34 -6.94
N PRO A 229 -0.39 -22.47 -5.95
CA PRO A 229 0.47 -22.76 -4.80
C PRO A 229 -0.21 -23.69 -3.77
N PRO A 230 0.56 -24.50 -3.01
CA PRO A 230 0.03 -25.43 -2.00
C PRO A 230 -0.81 -24.72 -0.94
N LYS A 231 -1.73 -25.45 -0.33
CA LYS A 231 -2.70 -24.90 0.64
C LYS A 231 -2.75 -25.76 1.89
N LEU A 232 -2.89 -25.11 3.04
CA LEU A 232 -3.29 -25.76 4.28
C LEU A 232 -4.70 -25.30 4.66
N PHE A 233 -5.63 -26.24 4.72
CA PHE A 233 -7.00 -25.97 5.16
C PHE A 233 -7.09 -26.17 6.66
N LEU A 234 -7.53 -25.14 7.38
CA LEU A 234 -7.81 -25.17 8.82
C LEU A 234 -9.32 -25.15 9.02
N ARG A 235 -9.83 -26.08 9.83
CA ARG A 235 -11.25 -26.23 10.16
C ARG A 235 -11.42 -26.19 11.68
N PRO A 236 -11.49 -25.00 12.28
CA PRO A 236 -11.66 -24.82 13.72
C PRO A 236 -13.07 -25.23 14.17
N ARG A 237 -13.16 -25.76 15.39
CA ARG A 237 -14.40 -26.11 16.07
C ARG A 237 -14.30 -25.72 17.54
N ALA A 238 -14.82 -24.55 17.89
CA ALA A 238 -14.90 -24.10 19.28
C ALA A 238 -16.29 -23.55 19.59
N ASP A 239 -16.75 -23.79 20.82
CA ASP A 239 -17.92 -23.13 21.37
C ASP A 239 -17.51 -21.96 22.30
N VAL A 240 -18.50 -21.19 22.75
CA VAL A 240 -18.28 -20.03 23.62
C VAL A 240 -17.83 -20.39 25.05
N SER A 241 -17.83 -21.68 25.43
CA SER A 241 -17.40 -22.12 26.75
C SER A 241 -15.88 -22.30 26.86
N VAL A 242 -15.19 -22.39 25.72
CA VAL A 242 -13.72 -22.46 25.65
C VAL A 242 -13.13 -21.10 26.00
N LYS A 243 -12.30 -21.06 27.05
CA LYS A 243 -11.72 -19.81 27.58
C LYS A 243 -10.52 -19.30 26.79
N ASP A 244 -9.75 -20.20 26.19
CA ASP A 244 -8.58 -19.87 25.39
C ASP A 244 -8.66 -20.61 24.07
N THR A 245 -8.88 -19.85 23.00
CA THR A 245 -9.03 -20.37 21.65
C THR A 245 -7.80 -20.13 20.79
N SER A 246 -6.67 -19.74 21.40
CA SER A 246 -5.43 -19.44 20.68
C SER A 246 -4.68 -20.71 20.29
N PHE A 247 -4.00 -20.65 19.15
CA PHE A 247 -3.09 -21.69 18.68
C PHE A 247 -2.09 -21.11 17.66
N GLU A 248 -1.00 -21.81 17.44
CA GLU A 248 0.01 -21.48 16.41
C GLU A 248 0.12 -22.61 15.39
N VAL A 249 0.23 -22.24 14.12
CA VAL A 249 0.63 -23.14 13.04
C VAL A 249 2.10 -22.88 12.73
N HIS A 250 2.94 -23.89 12.88
CA HIS A 250 4.36 -23.81 12.53
C HIS A 250 4.54 -24.53 11.19
N LEU A 251 4.90 -23.76 10.17
CA LEU A 251 5.15 -24.25 8.81
C LEU A 251 6.65 -24.40 8.62
N ARG A 252 7.07 -25.54 8.06
CA ARG A 252 8.47 -25.81 7.71
C ARG A 252 8.57 -26.05 6.21
N TYR A 253 9.33 -25.19 5.56
CA TYR A 253 9.68 -25.26 4.15
C TYR A 253 11.11 -25.77 3.98
N ALA A 254 11.58 -25.97 2.75
CA ALA A 254 12.93 -26.49 2.52
C ALA A 254 14.02 -25.49 2.94
N ALA A 255 13.75 -24.19 2.79
CA ALA A 255 14.70 -23.11 3.04
C ALA A 255 14.31 -22.16 4.19
N SER A 256 13.11 -22.28 4.73
CA SER A 256 12.57 -21.33 5.71
C SER A 256 11.56 -21.98 6.67
N GLU A 257 11.24 -21.27 7.74
CA GLU A 257 10.17 -21.62 8.67
C GLU A 257 9.27 -20.39 8.87
N GLU A 258 7.99 -20.63 9.11
CA GLU A 258 6.98 -19.59 9.34
C GLU A 258 6.10 -19.98 10.53
N ARG A 259 5.73 -18.99 11.34
CA ARG A 259 4.87 -19.17 12.52
C ARG A 259 3.66 -18.26 12.40
N LEU A 260 2.50 -18.87 12.27
CA LEU A 260 1.23 -18.18 12.10
C LEU A 260 0.40 -18.33 13.36
N ARG A 261 0.00 -17.19 13.94
CA ARG A 261 -0.81 -17.14 15.16
C ARG A 261 -2.27 -17.02 14.79
N TYR A 262 -3.12 -17.76 15.48
CA TYR A 262 -4.55 -17.74 15.27
C TYR A 262 -5.31 -17.78 16.60
N PHE A 263 -6.56 -17.35 16.56
CA PHE A 263 -7.54 -17.67 17.59
C PHE A 263 -8.89 -18.02 16.97
N ILE A 264 -9.62 -18.93 17.59
CA ILE A 264 -10.95 -19.33 17.12
C ILE A 264 -11.99 -18.34 17.62
N VAL A 265 -12.78 -17.79 16.69
CA VAL A 265 -13.97 -16.98 16.95
C VAL A 265 -15.19 -17.91 16.94
N PRO A 266 -15.86 -18.15 18.09
CA PRO A 266 -17.04 -18.99 18.14
C PRO A 266 -18.20 -18.44 17.30
N ASP A 267 -19.02 -19.31 16.71
CA ASP A 267 -20.16 -18.91 15.87
C ASP A 267 -21.22 -18.05 16.61
N GLN A 268 -21.28 -18.20 17.93
CA GLN A 268 -22.22 -17.46 18.79
C GLN A 268 -21.61 -16.18 19.38
N ALA A 269 -20.37 -15.85 19.02
CA ALA A 269 -19.75 -14.61 19.48
C ALA A 269 -20.50 -13.40 18.87
N PRO A 270 -20.87 -12.39 19.67
CA PRO A 270 -21.52 -11.20 19.13
C PRO A 270 -20.56 -10.45 18.20
N SER A 271 -20.82 -10.50 16.89
CA SER A 271 -20.07 -9.72 15.90
C SER A 271 -20.56 -8.28 15.93
N THR A 272 -19.71 -7.32 16.28
CA THR A 272 -20.02 -5.87 16.17
C THR A 272 -19.91 -5.34 14.74
N VAL A 273 -19.89 -6.22 13.72
CA VAL A 273 -19.78 -5.82 12.31
C VAL A 273 -21.15 -5.37 11.79
N GLY A 274 -21.56 -4.18 12.20
CA GLY A 274 -22.42 -3.33 11.38
C GLY A 274 -21.57 -2.73 10.27
N ASN A 275 -22.06 -2.85 9.03
CA ASN A 275 -21.45 -2.47 7.74
C ASN A 275 -20.45 -3.47 7.14
N ARG A 276 -21.01 -4.37 6.32
CA ARG A 276 -20.31 -4.95 5.18
C ARG A 276 -19.91 -3.81 4.23
N ILE A 277 -18.67 -3.34 4.33
CA ILE A 277 -18.06 -2.56 3.24
C ILE A 277 -17.77 -3.58 2.13
N GLY A 278 -18.59 -3.58 1.09
CA GLY A 278 -18.28 -4.31 -0.14
C GLY A 278 -16.97 -3.82 -0.75
N PRO A 279 -16.34 -4.58 -1.66
CA PRO A 279 -15.03 -4.26 -2.25
C PRO A 279 -14.99 -2.93 -3.05
N LEU A 280 -16.10 -2.19 -3.12
CA LEU A 280 -16.25 -0.93 -3.83
C LEU A 280 -16.88 0.21 -3.00
N GLY A 281 -17.07 0.03 -1.68
CA GLY A 281 -17.44 1.16 -0.82
C GLY A 281 -18.80 1.82 -1.11
N GLU A 282 -19.81 1.06 -1.54
CA GLU A 282 -21.19 1.55 -1.59
C GLU A 282 -21.95 1.07 -0.35
N GLU A 283 -22.54 2.02 0.39
CA GLU A 283 -23.43 1.77 1.54
C GLU A 283 -24.84 1.43 1.02
N HIS A 284 -25.42 0.34 1.52
CA HIS A 284 -26.85 0.02 1.41
C HIS A 284 -27.53 0.10 2.76
#